data_AF-A0A1I1H4F2-F1
#
_entry.id   AF-A0A1I1H4F2-F1
#
_cell.length_a   1.000
_cell.length_b   1.000
_cell.length_c   1.000
_cell.angle_alpha   90.00
_cell.angle_beta   90.00
_cell.angle_gamma   90.00
#
_symmetry.space_group_name_H-M   'P 1'
#
loop_
_entity.id
_entity.type
_entity.pdbx_description
1 polymer ?
#
loop_
_entity_poly.entity_id
_entity_poly.type
_entity_poly.pdbx_seq_one_letter_code
_entity_poly.pdbx_strand_id
1 'polypeptide(L)'
;MELTLVRLAGDDTLPPLVVGPSLGTSVTALWGRCAELLGDRFHVVGWELPGHGRGAPATTPFTVADLAAAVVAVVDRTLGPVAFAYAGVSVGGAVGLQLALDAPERLIAAAVLCTGARIGTPDGWHERAALVRASGTPVMVEGSAKWWFAPGFIERHPDAATGLLSSLQDADAESYSLVCEALAAYDVRDRLGSITVPLLAVGGSDDGSAPADLLLVDAGAVPGGRFVELDGVGHQAPAEAPRTVASLLADALSPDGRLDAGMGVRRAVLGDEHVDRAVAGTTDVTRDFQDLITRYAWGEIWTRPGLARRDRSIAVLTALVAGRHFEELEFHLRAALRNGLTREEIVEVLLQSAIYVGVPAANTAFAVAKRVLAEDDA
;
A
#
# COMPACT_ATOMS: atom_id res chain seq x y z
N MET A 1 14.44 22.20 -9.60
CA MET A 1 13.61 21.76 -10.74
C MET A 1 12.16 22.05 -10.41
N GLU A 2 11.36 22.48 -11.38
CA GLU A 2 9.94 22.77 -11.19
C GLU A 2 9.09 21.66 -11.83
N LEU A 3 8.24 21.01 -11.04
CA LEU A 3 7.33 19.97 -11.51
C LEU A 3 5.92 20.54 -11.70
N THR A 4 5.14 19.85 -12.52
CA THR A 4 3.72 20.15 -12.76
C THR A 4 2.84 19.15 -12.02
N LEU A 5 1.86 19.63 -11.25
CA LEU A 5 0.79 18.80 -10.69
C LEU A 5 -0.45 18.85 -11.58
N VAL A 6 -1.11 17.70 -11.69
CA VAL A 6 -2.35 17.49 -12.43
C VAL A 6 -3.38 16.90 -11.48
N ARG A 7 -4.52 17.56 -11.33
CA ARG A 7 -5.66 16.98 -10.58
C ARG A 7 -6.27 15.86 -11.40
N LEU A 8 -6.43 14.67 -10.80
CA LEU A 8 -6.97 13.48 -11.46
C LEU A 8 -8.38 13.14 -10.97
N ALA A 9 -8.62 13.13 -9.65
CA ALA A 9 -9.91 12.78 -9.07
C ALA A 9 -10.07 13.33 -7.64
N GLY A 10 -11.29 13.33 -7.13
CA GLY A 10 -11.63 13.82 -5.78
C GLY A 10 -11.50 15.34 -5.61
N ASP A 11 -12.11 15.88 -4.57
CA ASP A 11 -12.03 17.30 -4.21
C ASP A 11 -11.00 17.56 -3.09
N ASP A 12 -10.71 18.82 -2.83
CA ASP A 12 -9.67 19.27 -1.89
C ASP A 12 -10.06 19.12 -0.41
N THR A 13 -11.27 18.63 -0.11
CA THR A 13 -11.69 18.30 1.26
C THR A 13 -11.24 16.91 1.70
N LEU A 14 -10.85 16.06 0.74
CA LEU A 14 -10.36 14.71 0.96
C LEU A 14 -8.84 14.70 1.23
N PRO A 15 -8.32 13.67 1.95
CA PRO A 15 -6.87 13.55 2.18
C PRO A 15 -6.10 13.45 0.85
N PRO A 16 -4.94 14.11 0.73
CA PRO A 16 -4.18 14.13 -0.51
C PRO A 16 -3.47 12.79 -0.77
N LEU A 17 -3.67 12.26 -1.98
CA LEU A 17 -2.89 11.17 -2.56
C LEU A 17 -2.10 11.70 -3.76
N VAL A 18 -0.78 11.72 -3.61
CA VAL A 18 0.15 12.13 -4.66
C VAL A 18 0.59 10.90 -5.45
N VAL A 19 0.33 10.89 -6.75
CA VAL A 19 0.70 9.77 -7.64
C VAL A 19 1.84 10.12 -8.60
N GLY A 20 2.76 9.17 -8.82
CA GLY A 20 3.95 9.33 -9.66
C GLY A 20 3.92 8.50 -10.95
N PRO A 21 4.44 9.04 -12.06
CA PRO A 21 4.39 8.40 -13.37
C PRO A 21 5.49 7.34 -13.55
N SER A 22 5.35 6.50 -14.58
CA SER A 22 6.44 5.71 -15.16
C SER A 22 7.22 6.55 -16.17
N LEU A 23 8.49 6.23 -16.41
CA LEU A 23 9.30 6.86 -17.46
C LEU A 23 8.60 6.72 -18.82
N GLY A 24 8.51 7.82 -19.57
CA GLY A 24 7.82 7.84 -20.87
C GLY A 24 6.30 7.88 -20.78
N THR A 25 5.71 8.08 -19.60
CA THR A 25 4.24 8.17 -19.46
C THR A 25 3.82 9.54 -18.97
N SER A 26 2.64 9.99 -19.38
CA SER A 26 1.95 11.06 -18.67
C SER A 26 1.21 10.47 -17.47
N VAL A 27 1.15 11.21 -16.37
CA VAL A 27 0.49 10.72 -15.16
C VAL A 27 -1.02 10.51 -15.39
N THR A 28 -1.62 11.28 -16.29
CA THR A 28 -3.05 11.14 -16.64
C THR A 28 -3.32 9.84 -17.39
N ALA A 29 -2.49 9.49 -18.38
CA ALA A 29 -2.66 8.23 -19.13
C ALA A 29 -2.45 7.00 -18.24
N LEU A 30 -1.50 7.07 -17.30
CA LEU A 30 -1.18 5.96 -16.40
C LEU A 30 -2.21 5.78 -15.29
N TRP A 31 -2.59 6.88 -14.62
CA TRP A 31 -3.37 6.80 -13.38
C TRP A 31 -4.85 7.13 -13.54
N GLY A 32 -5.29 7.78 -14.63
CA GLY A 32 -6.63 8.38 -14.72
C GLY A 32 -7.77 7.44 -14.30
N ARG A 33 -7.81 6.23 -14.86
CA ARG A 33 -8.85 5.22 -14.53
C ARG A 33 -8.75 4.71 -13.09
N CYS A 34 -7.54 4.57 -12.55
CA CYS A 34 -7.33 4.15 -11.17
C CYS A 34 -7.70 5.28 -10.19
N ALA A 35 -7.38 6.53 -10.53
CA ALA A 35 -7.67 7.71 -9.73
C ALA A 35 -9.18 7.96 -9.62
N GLU A 36 -9.95 7.77 -10.70
CA GLU A 36 -11.41 7.86 -10.67
C GLU A 36 -12.04 6.93 -9.62
N LEU A 37 -11.47 5.75 -9.41
CA LEU A 37 -11.92 4.76 -8.42
C LEU A 37 -11.51 5.09 -6.98
N LEU A 38 -10.65 6.10 -6.79
CA LEU A 38 -10.15 6.56 -5.50
C LEU A 38 -10.72 7.94 -5.11
N GLY A 39 -11.45 8.59 -6.03
CA GLY A 39 -11.90 9.97 -5.89
C GLY A 39 -12.97 10.22 -4.82
N ASP A 40 -13.52 9.16 -4.22
CA ASP A 40 -14.41 9.22 -3.05
C ASP A 40 -13.64 9.19 -1.71
N ARG A 41 -12.37 8.78 -1.73
CA ARG A 41 -11.51 8.64 -0.55
C ARG A 41 -10.34 9.62 -0.51
N PHE A 42 -9.84 10.02 -1.68
CA PHE A 42 -8.65 10.87 -1.78
C PHE A 42 -8.85 12.03 -2.73
N HIS A 43 -8.17 13.14 -2.41
CA HIS A 43 -7.81 14.15 -3.38
C HIS A 43 -6.60 13.65 -4.19
N VAL A 44 -6.85 13.05 -5.36
CA VAL A 44 -5.78 12.43 -6.16
C VAL A 44 -5.16 13.47 -7.10
N VAL A 45 -3.87 13.75 -6.86
CA VAL A 45 -3.05 14.61 -7.71
C VAL A 45 -1.86 13.83 -8.25
N GLY A 46 -1.59 13.93 -9.54
CA GLY A 46 -0.43 13.35 -10.18
C GLY A 46 0.64 14.39 -10.45
N TRP A 47 1.91 14.06 -10.29
CA TRP A 47 3.01 14.91 -10.77
C TRP A 47 3.53 14.39 -12.12
N GLU A 48 3.95 15.30 -13.00
CA GLU A 48 4.56 14.96 -14.28
C GLU A 48 6.08 14.96 -14.18
N LEU A 49 6.73 14.01 -14.85
CA LEU A 49 8.16 14.08 -15.09
C LEU A 49 8.50 15.29 -15.98
N PRO A 50 9.71 15.86 -15.87
CA PRO A 50 10.16 16.88 -16.81
C PRO A 50 10.05 16.37 -18.25
N GLY A 51 9.50 17.19 -19.14
CA GLY A 51 9.34 16.87 -20.56
C GLY A 51 8.36 15.74 -20.87
N HIS A 52 7.57 15.28 -19.91
CA HIS A 52 6.53 14.27 -20.09
C HIS A 52 5.15 14.88 -19.89
N GLY A 53 4.16 14.44 -20.67
CA GLY A 53 2.78 14.90 -20.53
C GLY A 53 2.69 16.43 -20.56
N ARG A 54 2.27 17.02 -19.43
CA ARG A 54 2.17 18.49 -19.26
C ARG A 54 3.39 19.13 -18.60
N GLY A 55 4.41 18.36 -18.26
CA GLY A 55 5.63 18.80 -17.60
C GLY A 55 6.54 19.59 -18.53
N ALA A 56 7.06 20.72 -18.04
CA ALA A 56 8.08 21.48 -18.76
C ALA A 56 9.37 20.64 -18.93
N PRO A 57 10.07 20.72 -20.08
CA PRO A 57 11.35 20.03 -20.27
C PRO A 57 12.41 20.45 -19.26
N ALA A 58 13.24 19.50 -18.83
CA ALA A 58 14.43 19.80 -18.06
C ALA A 58 15.58 20.20 -19.00
N THR A 59 16.39 21.17 -18.57
CA THR A 59 17.56 21.65 -19.33
C THR A 59 18.89 21.36 -18.64
N THR A 60 18.84 20.79 -17.44
CA THR A 60 20.01 20.48 -16.61
C THR A 60 19.86 19.09 -15.98
N PRO A 61 20.95 18.33 -15.80
CA PRO A 61 20.92 17.06 -15.08
C PRO A 61 20.35 17.17 -13.66
N PHE A 62 19.74 16.08 -13.21
CA PHE A 62 19.16 15.92 -11.88
C PHE A 62 19.22 14.47 -11.44
N THR A 63 18.97 14.23 -10.15
CA THR A 63 18.93 12.90 -9.53
C THR A 63 17.50 12.51 -9.14
N VAL A 64 17.29 11.26 -8.74
CA VAL A 64 16.03 10.82 -8.13
C VAL A 64 15.75 11.57 -6.81
N ALA A 65 16.79 11.94 -6.06
CA ALA A 65 16.66 12.79 -4.87
C ALA A 65 16.17 14.20 -5.21
N ASP A 66 16.64 14.79 -6.32
CA ASP A 66 16.13 16.07 -6.80
C ASP A 66 14.67 15.99 -7.24
N LEU A 67 14.26 14.87 -7.87
CA LEU A 67 12.85 14.61 -8.19
C LEU A 67 12.00 14.52 -6.91
N ALA A 68 12.44 13.77 -5.91
CA ALA A 68 11.75 13.64 -4.62
C ALA A 68 11.58 15.00 -3.92
N ALA A 69 12.67 15.79 -3.82
CA ALA A 69 12.60 17.13 -3.25
C ALA A 69 11.67 18.05 -4.06
N ALA A 70 11.66 17.93 -5.39
CA ALA A 70 10.77 18.71 -6.25
C ALA A 70 9.29 18.29 -6.12
N VAL A 71 9.00 17.01 -5.83
CA VAL A 71 7.64 16.55 -5.51
C VAL A 71 7.15 17.21 -4.22
N VAL A 72 7.97 17.23 -3.17
CA VAL A 72 7.63 17.92 -1.91
C VAL A 72 7.38 19.40 -2.17
N ALA A 73 8.26 20.06 -2.92
CA ALA A 73 8.13 21.49 -3.22
C ALA A 73 6.89 21.83 -4.06
N VAL A 74 6.51 21.00 -5.04
CA VAL A 74 5.30 21.26 -5.83
C VAL A 74 4.04 21.01 -5.00
N VAL A 75 4.02 19.99 -4.15
CA VAL A 75 2.91 19.77 -3.20
C VAL A 75 2.76 20.97 -2.26
N ASP A 76 3.85 21.48 -1.69
CA ASP A 76 3.82 22.63 -0.79
C ASP A 76 3.23 23.88 -1.45
N ARG A 77 3.58 24.12 -2.71
CA ARG A 77 3.08 25.29 -3.45
C ARG A 77 1.63 25.16 -3.87
N THR A 78 1.14 23.94 -4.11
CA THR A 78 -0.20 23.72 -4.68
C THR A 78 -1.24 23.34 -3.64
N LEU A 79 -0.88 22.49 -2.69
CA LEU A 79 -1.77 21.98 -1.63
C LEU A 79 -1.44 22.54 -0.24
N GLY A 80 -0.31 23.25 -0.10
CA GLY A 80 0.22 23.69 1.18
C GLY A 80 1.15 22.64 1.83
N PRO A 81 1.81 22.99 2.94
CA PRO A 81 2.77 22.12 3.62
C PRO A 81 2.07 21.02 4.44
N VAL A 82 1.39 20.12 3.74
CA VAL A 82 0.62 19.01 4.31
C VAL A 82 1.38 17.69 4.16
N ALA A 83 1.14 16.75 5.07
CA ALA A 83 1.51 15.35 4.84
C ALA A 83 0.54 14.71 3.84
N PHE A 84 1.02 13.77 3.03
CA PHE A 84 0.23 13.13 1.98
C PHE A 84 0.51 11.63 1.89
N ALA A 85 -0.46 10.88 1.37
CA ALA A 85 -0.22 9.54 0.90
C ALA A 85 0.49 9.58 -0.46
N TYR A 86 1.36 8.61 -0.74
CA TYR A 86 2.09 8.54 -2.01
C TYR A 86 1.89 7.20 -2.71
N ALA A 87 1.75 7.21 -4.04
CA ALA A 87 1.82 6.00 -4.86
C ALA A 87 2.60 6.26 -6.16
N GLY A 88 3.63 5.47 -6.49
CA GLY A 88 4.44 5.72 -7.69
C GLY A 88 4.76 4.45 -8.48
N VAL A 89 4.76 4.54 -9.82
CA VAL A 89 5.13 3.44 -10.71
C VAL A 89 6.56 3.61 -11.21
N SER A 90 7.39 2.57 -11.24
CA SER A 90 8.73 2.59 -11.86
C SER A 90 9.59 3.74 -11.30
N VAL A 91 10.04 4.70 -12.11
CA VAL A 91 10.75 5.89 -11.62
C VAL A 91 9.96 6.67 -10.56
N GLY A 92 8.63 6.76 -10.67
CA GLY A 92 7.78 7.32 -9.61
C GLY A 92 7.85 6.49 -8.33
N GLY A 93 7.96 5.16 -8.43
CA GLY A 93 8.19 4.29 -7.28
C GLY A 93 9.56 4.51 -6.63
N ALA A 94 10.62 4.72 -7.44
CA ALA A 94 11.96 5.05 -6.96
C ALA A 94 11.97 6.40 -6.22
N VAL A 95 11.24 7.39 -6.75
CA VAL A 95 10.98 8.66 -6.06
C VAL A 95 10.22 8.43 -4.75
N GLY A 96 9.24 7.53 -4.71
CA GLY A 96 8.53 7.14 -3.49
C GLY A 96 9.45 6.56 -2.39
N LEU A 97 10.35 5.65 -2.75
CA LEU A 97 11.37 5.13 -1.83
C LEU A 97 12.30 6.25 -1.34
N GLN A 98 12.72 7.14 -2.23
CA GLN A 98 13.57 8.28 -1.89
C GLN A 98 12.85 9.27 -0.94
N LEU A 99 11.57 9.56 -1.17
CA LEU A 99 10.73 10.35 -0.27
C LEU A 99 10.64 9.72 1.12
N ALA A 100 10.42 8.41 1.20
CA ALA A 100 10.34 7.68 2.47
C ALA A 100 11.66 7.69 3.26
N LEU A 101 12.78 7.90 2.58
CA LEU A 101 14.11 8.01 3.17
C LEU A 101 14.46 9.44 3.60
N ASP A 102 14.15 10.43 2.75
CA ASP A 102 14.67 11.79 2.92
C ASP A 102 13.64 12.76 3.51
N ALA A 103 12.35 12.44 3.43
CA ALA A 103 11.24 13.27 3.92
C ALA A 103 10.10 12.42 4.55
N PRO A 104 10.40 11.48 5.48
CA PRO A 104 9.39 10.59 6.04
C PRO A 104 8.25 11.32 6.75
N GLU A 105 8.51 12.50 7.33
CA GLU A 105 7.50 13.35 7.97
C GLU A 105 6.45 13.92 7.00
N ARG A 106 6.73 13.87 5.69
CA ARG A 106 5.81 14.31 4.65
C ARG A 106 4.86 13.21 4.20
N LEU A 107 5.13 11.96 4.57
CA LEU A 107 4.35 10.81 4.12
C LEU A 107 3.46 10.25 5.22
N ILE A 108 2.19 10.05 4.89
CA ILE A 108 1.25 9.26 5.71
C ILE A 108 1.56 7.76 5.54
N ALA A 109 1.70 7.34 4.29
CA ALA A 109 2.07 6.01 3.85
C ALA A 109 2.54 6.09 2.39
N ALA A 110 3.28 5.09 1.92
CA ALA A 110 3.74 5.01 0.55
C ALA A 110 3.42 3.67 -0.09
N ALA A 111 3.02 3.70 -1.36
CA ALA A 111 2.95 2.54 -2.24
C ALA A 111 3.96 2.71 -3.38
N VAL A 112 4.76 1.69 -3.64
CA VAL A 112 5.75 1.69 -4.72
C VAL A 112 5.45 0.51 -5.63
N LEU A 113 5.17 0.80 -6.90
CA LEU A 113 4.61 -0.16 -7.85
C LEU A 113 5.61 -0.39 -8.98
N CYS A 114 5.81 -1.64 -9.40
CA CYS A 114 6.58 -2.00 -10.59
C CYS A 114 7.92 -1.23 -10.69
N THR A 115 8.72 -1.29 -9.61
CA THR A 115 9.92 -0.45 -9.40
C THR A 115 11.01 -1.25 -8.66
N GLY A 116 12.00 -0.56 -8.09
CA GLY A 116 12.94 -1.14 -7.14
C GLY A 116 13.83 -0.06 -6.53
N ALA A 117 14.53 -0.37 -5.43
CA ALA A 117 15.55 0.47 -4.79
C ALA A 117 16.81 0.63 -5.64
N ARG A 118 16.91 -0.17 -6.70
CA ARG A 118 17.75 0.02 -7.88
C ARG A 118 17.02 -0.64 -9.05
N ILE A 119 16.88 0.08 -10.16
CA ILE A 119 16.18 -0.42 -11.35
C ILE A 119 17.21 -0.56 -12.46
N GLY A 120 17.29 -1.72 -13.12
CA GLY A 120 18.22 -1.93 -14.24
C GLY A 120 19.70 -1.76 -13.87
N THR A 121 20.52 -1.44 -14.87
CA THR A 121 21.97 -1.23 -14.71
C THR A 121 22.38 0.16 -15.19
N PRO A 122 23.42 0.78 -14.60
CA PRO A 122 23.91 2.08 -15.04
C PRO A 122 24.23 2.12 -16.54
N ASP A 123 24.95 1.11 -17.04
CA ASP A 123 25.29 1.00 -18.46
C ASP A 123 24.05 0.93 -19.35
N GLY A 124 23.06 0.12 -18.98
CA GLY A 124 21.81 -0.01 -19.76
C GLY A 124 21.01 1.29 -19.80
N TRP A 125 21.03 2.07 -18.72
CA TRP A 125 20.41 3.40 -18.71
C TRP A 125 21.18 4.42 -19.55
N HIS A 126 22.51 4.41 -19.51
CA HIS A 126 23.33 5.28 -20.36
C HIS A 126 23.20 4.95 -21.85
N GLU A 127 23.14 3.66 -22.20
CA GLU A 127 22.87 3.21 -23.57
C GLU A 127 21.49 3.68 -24.04
N ARG A 128 20.46 3.53 -23.20
CA ARG A 128 19.11 4.00 -23.51
C ARG A 128 19.06 5.54 -23.67
N ALA A 129 19.72 6.28 -22.80
CA ALA A 129 19.83 7.74 -22.90
C ALA A 129 20.50 8.16 -24.21
N ALA A 130 21.62 7.53 -24.57
CA ALA A 130 22.32 7.81 -25.82
C ALA A 130 21.45 7.51 -27.06
N LEU A 131 20.72 6.39 -27.04
CA LEU A 131 19.79 6.03 -28.11
C LEU A 131 18.68 7.09 -28.29
N VAL A 132 18.06 7.50 -27.19
CA VAL A 132 16.96 8.48 -27.23
C VAL A 132 17.46 9.86 -27.64
N ARG A 133 18.63 10.31 -27.18
CA ARG A 133 19.22 11.57 -27.68
C ARG A 133 19.49 11.53 -29.19
N ALA A 134 19.93 10.37 -29.71
CA ALA A 134 20.26 10.22 -31.12
C ALA A 134 19.02 10.10 -32.02
N SER A 135 17.95 9.47 -31.54
CA SER A 135 16.83 9.01 -32.38
C SER A 135 15.45 9.45 -31.91
N GLY A 136 15.36 10.22 -30.82
CA GLY A 136 14.10 10.62 -30.18
C GLY A 136 13.50 9.52 -29.31
N THR A 137 12.38 9.79 -28.67
CA THR A 137 11.60 8.80 -27.90
C THR A 137 10.77 7.81 -28.73
N PRO A 138 10.35 8.07 -30.00
CA PRO A 138 9.56 7.11 -30.78
C PRO A 138 10.22 5.74 -30.99
N VAL A 139 11.56 5.69 -31.02
CA VAL A 139 12.33 4.43 -31.09
C VAL A 139 12.03 3.49 -29.91
N MET A 140 11.62 4.02 -28.76
CA MET A 140 11.30 3.22 -27.58
C MET A 140 9.94 2.53 -27.66
N VAL A 141 9.04 2.94 -28.57
CA VAL A 141 7.64 2.48 -28.59
C VAL A 141 7.51 0.98 -28.81
N GLU A 142 8.21 0.41 -29.80
CA GLU A 142 8.11 -1.02 -30.09
C GLU A 142 8.62 -1.88 -28.93
N GLY A 143 9.74 -1.46 -28.32
CA GLY A 143 10.29 -2.12 -27.14
C GLY A 143 9.32 -2.03 -25.95
N SER A 144 8.87 -0.83 -25.63
CA SER A 144 7.94 -0.59 -24.51
C SER A 144 6.63 -1.36 -24.68
N ALA A 145 6.07 -1.46 -25.89
CA ALA A 145 4.87 -2.27 -26.12
C ALA A 145 5.04 -3.76 -25.74
N LYS A 146 6.28 -4.30 -25.83
CA LYS A 146 6.60 -5.68 -25.45
C LYS A 146 6.85 -5.84 -23.95
N TRP A 147 7.45 -4.83 -23.30
CA TRP A 147 7.94 -4.93 -21.91
C TRP A 147 7.03 -4.27 -20.88
N TRP A 148 6.10 -3.41 -21.30
CA TRP A 148 5.20 -2.70 -20.39
C TRP A 148 3.94 -3.45 -20.02
N PHE A 149 3.46 -4.34 -20.89
CA PHE A 149 2.12 -4.88 -20.81
C PHE A 149 2.11 -6.40 -20.67
N ALA A 150 1.20 -6.92 -19.85
CA ALA A 150 0.96 -8.35 -19.78
C ALA A 150 0.46 -8.90 -21.13
N PRO A 151 0.71 -10.18 -21.44
CA PRO A 151 0.22 -10.81 -22.66
C PRO A 151 -1.29 -10.60 -22.91
N GLY A 152 -1.61 -10.13 -24.12
CA GLY A 152 -2.99 -9.89 -24.54
C GLY A 152 -3.62 -8.59 -24.02
N PHE A 153 -2.92 -7.77 -23.23
CA PHE A 153 -3.49 -6.54 -22.68
C PHE A 153 -3.78 -5.50 -23.77
N ILE A 154 -2.84 -5.31 -24.72
CA ILE A 154 -3.00 -4.35 -25.83
C ILE A 154 -4.25 -4.68 -26.64
N GLU A 155 -4.51 -5.96 -26.91
CA GLU A 155 -5.68 -6.42 -27.65
C GLU A 155 -6.98 -6.24 -26.87
N ARG A 156 -6.97 -6.47 -25.55
CA ARG A 156 -8.15 -6.31 -24.67
C ARG A 156 -8.47 -4.84 -24.39
N HIS A 157 -7.46 -3.98 -24.31
CA HIS A 157 -7.57 -2.58 -23.88
C HIS A 157 -6.75 -1.62 -24.77
N PRO A 158 -7.02 -1.56 -26.08
CA PRO A 158 -6.21 -0.80 -27.03
C PRO A 158 -6.14 0.70 -26.71
N ASP A 159 -7.21 1.30 -26.18
CA ASP A 159 -7.23 2.72 -25.83
C ASP A 159 -6.25 3.06 -24.70
N ALA A 160 -6.14 2.18 -23.69
CA ALA A 160 -5.23 2.40 -22.56
C ALA A 160 -3.77 2.25 -23.01
N ALA A 161 -3.48 1.19 -23.77
CA ALA A 161 -2.16 0.97 -24.34
C ALA A 161 -1.75 2.13 -25.28
N THR A 162 -2.66 2.59 -26.13
CA THR A 162 -2.42 3.72 -27.04
C THR A 162 -2.11 5.00 -26.27
N GLY A 163 -2.88 5.35 -25.24
CA GLY A 163 -2.62 6.56 -24.44
C GLY A 163 -1.23 6.59 -23.80
N LEU A 164 -0.75 5.43 -23.33
CA LEU A 164 0.58 5.28 -22.76
C LEU A 164 1.69 5.33 -23.83
N LEU A 165 1.53 4.61 -24.93
CA LEU A 165 2.53 4.58 -26.00
C LEU A 165 2.61 5.91 -26.78
N SER A 166 1.50 6.63 -26.93
CA SER A 166 1.52 8.00 -27.45
C SER A 166 2.22 8.96 -26.49
N SER A 167 1.97 8.84 -25.18
CA SER A 167 2.71 9.64 -24.18
C SER A 167 4.22 9.40 -24.27
N LEU A 168 4.65 8.17 -24.55
CA LEU A 168 6.06 7.84 -24.74
C LEU A 168 6.63 8.48 -26.00
N GLN A 169 5.92 8.35 -27.11
CA GLN A 169 6.32 8.92 -28.39
C GLN A 169 6.49 10.45 -28.32
N ASP A 170 5.66 11.12 -27.53
CA ASP A 170 5.60 12.58 -27.45
C ASP A 170 6.50 13.16 -26.35
N ALA A 171 7.11 12.32 -25.50
CA ALA A 171 8.01 12.76 -24.44
C ALA A 171 9.28 13.42 -25.03
N ASP A 172 9.73 14.51 -24.39
CA ASP A 172 10.94 15.22 -24.76
C ASP A 172 12.18 14.33 -24.61
N ALA A 173 12.96 14.22 -25.69
CA ALA A 173 14.07 13.28 -25.77
C ALA A 173 15.20 13.59 -24.79
N GLU A 174 15.53 14.88 -24.58
CA GLU A 174 16.57 15.24 -23.63
C GLU A 174 16.10 14.97 -22.20
N SER A 175 14.90 15.38 -21.84
CA SER A 175 14.34 15.15 -20.50
C SER A 175 14.21 13.66 -20.18
N TYR A 176 13.75 12.83 -21.14
CA TYR A 176 13.73 11.37 -21.00
C TYR A 176 15.13 10.81 -20.72
N SER A 177 16.14 11.32 -21.45
CA SER A 177 17.53 10.89 -21.31
C SER A 177 18.13 11.30 -19.97
N LEU A 178 17.80 12.50 -19.47
CA LEU A 178 18.18 12.95 -18.12
C LEU A 178 17.53 12.09 -17.02
N VAL A 179 16.29 11.62 -17.20
CA VAL A 179 15.69 10.66 -16.26
C VAL A 179 16.41 9.30 -16.30
N CYS A 180 16.82 8.84 -17.48
CA CYS A 180 17.65 7.63 -17.58
C CYS A 180 18.97 7.79 -16.82
N GLU A 181 19.64 8.93 -16.95
CA GLU A 181 20.88 9.23 -16.20
C GLU A 181 20.63 9.32 -14.69
N ALA A 182 19.50 9.89 -14.26
CA ALA A 182 19.10 9.89 -12.86
C ALA A 182 18.92 8.46 -12.31
N LEU A 183 18.32 7.56 -13.11
CA LEU A 183 18.16 6.14 -12.76
C LEU A 183 19.49 5.38 -12.79
N ALA A 184 20.41 5.74 -13.68
CA ALA A 184 21.75 5.16 -13.73
C ALA A 184 22.53 5.38 -12.42
N ALA A 185 22.32 6.52 -11.78
CA ALA A 185 22.94 6.89 -10.51
C ALA A 185 22.15 6.45 -9.26
N TYR A 186 20.95 5.89 -9.43
CA TYR A 186 20.04 5.56 -8.33
C TYR A 186 20.32 4.17 -7.75
N ASP A 187 20.74 4.14 -6.48
CA ASP A 187 20.84 2.92 -5.67
C ASP A 187 20.65 3.29 -4.20
N VAL A 188 19.54 2.86 -3.60
CA VAL A 188 19.23 3.10 -2.18
C VAL A 188 19.07 1.81 -1.38
N ARG A 189 19.49 0.66 -1.93
CA ARG A 189 19.32 -0.66 -1.29
C ARG A 189 19.88 -0.70 0.13
N ASP A 190 21.04 -0.09 0.36
CA ASP A 190 21.71 -0.05 1.66
C ASP A 190 21.00 0.85 2.70
N ARG A 191 20.00 1.65 2.27
CA ARG A 191 19.26 2.57 3.12
C ARG A 191 17.85 2.07 3.47
N LEU A 192 17.33 1.05 2.81
CA LEU A 192 15.94 0.59 2.99
C LEU A 192 15.58 0.27 4.45
N GLY A 193 16.53 -0.26 5.21
CA GLY A 193 16.37 -0.57 6.63
C GLY A 193 16.07 0.63 7.53
N SER A 194 16.28 1.87 7.06
CA SER A 194 15.96 3.09 7.81
C SER A 194 14.57 3.67 7.50
N ILE A 195 13.82 3.09 6.55
CA ILE A 195 12.46 3.54 6.25
C ILE A 195 11.54 3.24 7.44
N THR A 196 10.85 4.26 7.93
CA THR A 196 9.90 4.17 9.05
C THR A 196 8.44 4.36 8.63
N VAL A 197 8.22 4.85 7.41
CA VAL A 197 6.89 5.08 6.83
C VAL A 197 6.27 3.72 6.45
N PRO A 198 4.97 3.49 6.70
CA PRO A 198 4.28 2.31 6.18
C PRO A 198 4.43 2.20 4.66
N LEU A 199 5.03 1.09 4.20
CA LEU A 199 5.35 0.89 2.78
C LEU A 199 4.65 -0.37 2.23
N LEU A 200 3.93 -0.20 1.13
CA LEU A 200 3.42 -1.28 0.29
C LEU A 200 4.20 -1.32 -1.03
N ALA A 201 4.85 -2.44 -1.32
CA ALA A 201 5.39 -2.74 -2.64
C ALA A 201 4.39 -3.57 -3.45
N VAL A 202 4.15 -3.21 -4.71
CA VAL A 202 3.26 -3.94 -5.62
C VAL A 202 3.99 -4.27 -6.92
N GLY A 203 4.19 -5.56 -7.20
CA GLY A 203 4.78 -6.04 -8.45
C GLY A 203 3.73 -6.66 -9.38
N GLY A 204 3.95 -6.61 -10.69
CA GLY A 204 3.20 -7.41 -11.66
C GLY A 204 3.96 -8.68 -12.01
N SER A 205 3.27 -9.84 -12.07
CA SER A 205 3.93 -11.12 -12.38
C SER A 205 4.50 -11.16 -13.81
N ASP A 206 3.93 -10.35 -14.71
CA ASP A 206 4.33 -10.24 -16.12
C ASP A 206 5.12 -8.95 -16.38
N ASP A 207 5.62 -8.28 -15.34
CA ASP A 207 6.44 -7.08 -15.47
C ASP A 207 7.81 -7.42 -16.08
N GLY A 208 7.96 -7.10 -17.37
CA GLY A 208 9.19 -7.31 -18.12
C GLY A 208 10.23 -6.19 -17.96
N SER A 209 9.91 -5.10 -17.25
CA SER A 209 10.78 -3.92 -17.10
C SER A 209 11.42 -3.82 -15.72
N ALA A 210 10.66 -4.11 -14.67
CA ALA A 210 11.12 -4.16 -13.28
C ALA A 210 10.54 -5.42 -12.61
N PRO A 211 11.21 -6.58 -12.74
CA PRO A 211 10.70 -7.85 -12.24
C PRO A 211 10.30 -7.78 -10.76
N ALA A 212 9.20 -8.46 -10.41
CA ALA A 212 8.57 -8.36 -9.09
C ALA A 212 9.45 -8.86 -7.92
N ASP A 213 10.46 -9.69 -8.21
CA ASP A 213 11.43 -10.19 -7.24
C ASP A 213 12.29 -9.06 -6.64
N LEU A 214 12.57 -8.00 -7.41
CA LEU A 214 13.24 -6.79 -6.90
C LEU A 214 12.42 -6.17 -5.76
N LEU A 215 11.12 -5.96 -5.98
CA LEU A 215 10.22 -5.39 -4.98
C LEU A 215 10.00 -6.31 -3.78
N LEU A 216 10.00 -7.63 -3.98
CA LEU A 216 9.93 -8.59 -2.88
C LEU A 216 11.13 -8.42 -1.94
N VAL A 217 12.34 -8.33 -2.50
CA VAL A 217 13.57 -8.12 -1.73
C VAL A 217 13.54 -6.76 -1.04
N ASP A 218 13.18 -5.70 -1.77
CA ASP A 218 13.16 -4.35 -1.23
C ASP A 218 12.16 -4.20 -0.09
N ALA A 219 10.94 -4.74 -0.24
CA ALA A 219 9.93 -4.74 0.82
C ALA A 219 10.38 -5.53 2.06
N GLY A 220 11.09 -6.64 1.87
CA GLY A 220 11.66 -7.43 2.95
C GLY A 220 12.76 -6.70 3.73
N ALA A 221 13.46 -5.76 3.10
CA ALA A 221 14.48 -4.93 3.75
C ALA A 221 13.90 -3.76 4.55
N VAL A 222 12.63 -3.39 4.30
CA VAL A 222 11.94 -2.29 4.99
C VAL A 222 11.24 -2.80 6.25
N PRO A 223 11.47 -2.19 7.44
CA PRO A 223 10.74 -2.54 8.65
C PRO A 223 9.23 -2.41 8.48
N GLY A 224 8.51 -3.55 8.53
CA GLY A 224 7.06 -3.57 8.32
C GLY A 224 6.62 -3.39 6.86
N GLY A 225 7.55 -3.45 5.90
CA GLY A 225 7.24 -3.45 4.48
C GLY A 225 6.35 -4.63 4.10
N ARG A 226 5.39 -4.37 3.21
CA ARG A 226 4.50 -5.40 2.66
C ARG A 226 4.74 -5.52 1.17
N PHE A 227 4.62 -6.73 0.64
CA PHE A 227 4.69 -7.01 -0.79
C PHE A 227 3.40 -7.69 -1.26
N VAL A 228 2.91 -7.26 -2.42
CA VAL A 228 1.80 -7.89 -3.13
C VAL A 228 2.21 -8.06 -4.59
N GLU A 229 2.09 -9.28 -5.10
CA GLU A 229 2.25 -9.56 -6.53
C GLU A 229 0.87 -9.65 -7.19
N LEU A 230 0.72 -9.03 -8.36
CA LEU A 230 -0.47 -9.04 -9.19
C LEU A 230 -0.30 -10.03 -10.33
N ASP A 231 -1.07 -11.11 -10.30
CA ASP A 231 -1.08 -12.14 -11.34
C ASP A 231 -1.60 -11.59 -12.68
N GLY A 232 -0.87 -11.85 -13.76
CA GLY A 232 -1.23 -11.44 -15.12
C GLY A 232 -1.17 -9.94 -15.39
N VAL A 233 -0.38 -9.19 -14.61
CA VAL A 233 -0.23 -7.73 -14.73
C VAL A 233 1.21 -7.39 -15.12
N GLY A 234 1.36 -6.48 -16.09
CA GLY A 234 2.65 -5.96 -16.55
C GLY A 234 3.18 -4.79 -15.72
N HIS A 235 4.02 -3.97 -16.35
CA HIS A 235 4.73 -2.85 -15.71
C HIS A 235 3.81 -1.66 -15.39
N GLN A 236 2.74 -1.47 -16.16
CA GLN A 236 1.86 -0.30 -16.03
C GLN A 236 0.62 -0.64 -15.20
N ALA A 237 0.85 -1.16 -13.98
CA ALA A 237 -0.18 -1.77 -13.14
C ALA A 237 -1.45 -0.91 -12.92
N PRO A 238 -1.38 0.42 -12.65
CA PRO A 238 -2.59 1.23 -12.50
C PRO A 238 -3.45 1.33 -13.77
N ALA A 239 -2.85 1.19 -14.95
CA ALA A 239 -3.56 1.18 -16.22
C ALA A 239 -4.11 -0.21 -16.56
N GLU A 240 -3.37 -1.27 -16.21
CA GLU A 240 -3.73 -2.66 -16.52
C GLU A 240 -4.78 -3.24 -15.57
N ALA A 241 -4.64 -2.97 -14.28
CA ALA A 241 -5.51 -3.49 -13.22
C ALA A 241 -6.06 -2.38 -12.31
N PRO A 242 -6.74 -1.34 -12.85
CA PRO A 242 -7.10 -0.13 -12.11
C PRO A 242 -7.95 -0.41 -10.86
N ARG A 243 -8.88 -1.38 -10.92
CA ARG A 243 -9.73 -1.74 -9.77
C ARG A 243 -8.93 -2.41 -8.66
N THR A 244 -8.07 -3.35 -9.01
CA THR A 244 -7.23 -4.07 -8.04
C THR A 244 -6.24 -3.13 -7.39
N VAL A 245 -5.57 -2.29 -8.18
CA VAL A 245 -4.64 -1.27 -7.68
C VAL A 245 -5.37 -0.26 -6.79
N ALA A 246 -6.51 0.29 -7.22
CA ALA A 246 -7.29 1.22 -6.41
C ALA A 246 -7.70 0.61 -5.06
N SER A 247 -8.16 -0.65 -5.04
CA SER A 247 -8.48 -1.34 -3.79
C SER A 247 -7.28 -1.46 -2.86
N LEU A 248 -6.13 -1.88 -3.39
CA LEU A 248 -4.89 -2.01 -2.61
C LEU A 248 -4.43 -0.67 -2.03
N LEU A 249 -4.50 0.40 -2.82
CA LEU A 249 -4.13 1.74 -2.39
C LEU A 249 -5.11 2.28 -1.35
N ALA A 250 -6.42 2.10 -1.55
CA ALA A 250 -7.43 2.50 -0.59
C ALA A 250 -7.25 1.84 0.78
N ASP A 251 -6.83 0.57 0.79
CA ASP A 251 -6.55 -0.15 2.04
C ASP A 251 -5.22 0.25 2.67
N ALA A 252 -4.18 0.47 1.86
CA ALA A 252 -2.83 0.70 2.35
C ALA A 252 -2.52 2.15 2.71
N LEU A 253 -3.16 3.11 2.03
CA LEU A 253 -2.80 4.52 2.05
C LEU A 253 -3.82 5.41 2.76
N SER A 254 -5.02 4.91 3.02
CA SER A 254 -6.01 5.67 3.78
C SER A 254 -5.49 5.90 5.20
N PRO A 255 -5.62 7.11 5.77
CA PRO A 255 -5.46 7.33 7.21
C PRO A 255 -6.30 6.32 8.02
N ASP A 256 -7.47 5.97 7.47
CA ASP A 256 -8.43 5.01 8.00
C ASP A 256 -8.20 3.57 7.53
N GLY A 257 -7.19 3.25 6.70
CA GLY A 257 -7.02 1.89 6.14
C GLY A 257 -6.81 0.81 7.21
N ARG A 258 -6.07 1.16 8.28
CA ARG A 258 -5.97 0.35 9.50
C ARG A 258 -7.28 0.34 10.30
N LEU A 259 -8.05 1.43 10.28
CA LEU A 259 -9.35 1.52 10.97
C LEU A 259 -10.39 0.64 10.27
N ASP A 260 -10.44 0.65 8.94
CA ASP A 260 -11.36 -0.11 8.10
C ASP A 260 -11.01 -1.60 8.11
N ALA A 261 -9.75 -1.95 7.89
CA ALA A 261 -9.27 -3.32 8.07
C ALA A 261 -9.51 -3.79 9.51
N GLY A 262 -9.26 -2.91 10.47
CA GLY A 262 -9.57 -3.14 11.88
C GLY A 262 -11.04 -3.37 12.13
N MET A 263 -11.93 -2.59 11.55
CA MET A 263 -13.37 -2.78 11.67
C MET A 263 -13.83 -4.06 11.01
N GLY A 264 -13.31 -4.40 9.83
CA GLY A 264 -13.62 -5.66 9.15
C GLY A 264 -13.22 -6.88 9.98
N VAL A 265 -12.01 -6.88 10.55
CA VAL A 265 -11.55 -7.96 11.44
C VAL A 265 -12.31 -7.95 12.76
N ARG A 266 -12.51 -6.79 13.38
CA ARG A 266 -13.28 -6.64 14.63
C ARG A 266 -14.69 -7.20 14.47
N ARG A 267 -15.34 -6.96 13.33
CA ARG A 267 -16.66 -7.53 12.99
C ARG A 267 -16.61 -9.03 12.80
N ALA A 268 -15.65 -9.54 12.03
CA ALA A 268 -15.49 -10.99 11.86
C ALA A 268 -15.22 -11.72 13.19
N VAL A 269 -14.47 -11.08 14.10
CA VAL A 269 -14.05 -11.67 15.39
C VAL A 269 -15.03 -11.39 16.53
N LEU A 270 -15.78 -10.30 16.55
CA LEU A 270 -16.73 -10.01 17.64
C LEU A 270 -18.20 -10.13 17.23
N GLY A 271 -18.50 -10.18 15.94
CA GLY A 271 -19.85 -10.17 15.37
C GLY A 271 -20.38 -8.76 15.15
N ASP A 272 -21.17 -8.57 14.08
CA ASP A 272 -21.67 -7.26 13.66
C ASP A 272 -22.52 -6.55 14.73
N GLU A 273 -23.49 -7.26 15.33
CA GLU A 273 -24.38 -6.66 16.34
C GLU A 273 -23.63 -6.11 17.56
N HIS A 274 -22.53 -6.77 17.96
CA HIS A 274 -21.70 -6.31 19.06
C HIS A 274 -20.95 -5.04 18.68
N VAL A 275 -20.34 -5.03 17.49
CA VAL A 275 -19.59 -3.88 16.99
C VAL A 275 -20.50 -2.68 16.78
N ASP A 276 -21.69 -2.88 16.21
CA ASP A 276 -22.66 -1.80 15.98
C ASP A 276 -23.10 -1.14 17.29
N ARG A 277 -23.36 -1.94 18.32
CA ARG A 277 -23.70 -1.44 19.66
C ARG A 277 -22.55 -0.66 20.29
N ALA A 278 -21.31 -1.15 20.13
CA ALA A 278 -20.12 -0.48 20.65
C ALA A 278 -19.86 0.86 19.93
N VAL A 279 -20.04 0.91 18.62
CA VAL A 279 -19.92 2.13 17.82
C VAL A 279 -21.00 3.14 18.22
N ALA A 280 -22.26 2.71 18.31
CA ALA A 280 -23.38 3.56 18.72
C ALA A 280 -23.21 4.12 20.16
N GLY A 281 -22.53 3.39 21.04
CA GLY A 281 -22.20 3.83 22.40
C GLY A 281 -20.94 4.70 22.50
N THR A 282 -20.30 5.05 21.39
CA THR A 282 -19.08 5.88 21.41
C THR A 282 -19.41 7.32 21.80
N THR A 283 -18.64 7.87 22.73
CA THR A 283 -18.78 9.23 23.26
C THR A 283 -17.52 10.04 22.97
N ASP A 284 -17.54 11.35 23.18
CA ASP A 284 -16.34 12.19 23.05
C ASP A 284 -15.17 11.70 23.92
N VAL A 285 -15.47 11.11 25.09
CA VAL A 285 -14.45 10.58 26.01
C VAL A 285 -13.83 9.27 25.50
N THR A 286 -14.61 8.45 24.78
CA THR A 286 -14.19 7.11 24.36
C THR A 286 -13.80 7.02 22.88
N ARG A 287 -14.04 8.08 22.09
CA ARG A 287 -13.78 8.12 20.65
C ARG A 287 -12.35 7.72 20.32
N ASP A 288 -11.38 8.41 20.88
CA ASP A 288 -9.96 8.20 20.55
C ASP A 288 -9.48 6.82 21.00
N PHE A 289 -10.05 6.29 22.09
CA PHE A 289 -9.76 4.93 22.54
C PHE A 289 -10.37 3.87 21.61
N GLN A 290 -11.63 4.06 21.16
CA GLN A 290 -12.28 3.16 20.20
C GLN A 290 -11.54 3.15 18.86
N ASP A 291 -11.09 4.30 18.40
CA ASP A 291 -10.23 4.45 17.22
C ASP A 291 -8.91 3.68 17.40
N LEU A 292 -8.19 3.92 18.50
CA LEU A 292 -6.91 3.28 18.79
C LEU A 292 -7.01 1.75 18.83
N ILE A 293 -7.98 1.19 19.58
CA ILE A 293 -8.12 -0.27 19.66
C ILE A 293 -8.49 -0.87 18.29
N THR A 294 -9.30 -0.15 17.51
CA THR A 294 -9.70 -0.56 16.15
C THR A 294 -8.50 -0.65 15.23
N ARG A 295 -7.70 0.42 15.15
CA ARG A 295 -6.53 0.46 14.28
C ARG A 295 -5.45 -0.54 14.69
N TYR A 296 -5.13 -0.62 15.98
CA TYR A 296 -3.95 -1.37 16.42
C TYR A 296 -4.25 -2.82 16.80
N ALA A 297 -5.26 -3.07 17.64
CA ALA A 297 -5.59 -4.45 17.97
C ALA A 297 -6.09 -5.16 16.71
N TRP A 298 -7.15 -4.63 16.11
CA TRP A 298 -7.83 -5.33 15.03
C TRP A 298 -7.16 -5.11 13.67
N GLY A 299 -6.75 -3.87 13.36
CA GLY A 299 -6.19 -3.51 12.05
C GLY A 299 -4.72 -3.85 11.87
N GLU A 300 -3.96 -4.03 12.96
CA GLU A 300 -2.53 -4.31 12.91
C GLU A 300 -2.17 -5.68 13.50
N ILE A 301 -2.60 -6.02 14.72
CA ILE A 301 -2.16 -7.29 15.32
C ILE A 301 -2.95 -8.48 14.77
N TRP A 302 -4.27 -8.37 14.64
CA TRP A 302 -5.12 -9.47 14.18
C TRP A 302 -5.10 -9.69 12.65
N THR A 303 -4.60 -8.72 11.88
CA THR A 303 -4.39 -8.84 10.41
C THR A 303 -3.03 -9.44 10.05
N ARG A 304 -2.06 -9.48 10.97
CA ARG A 304 -0.71 -9.94 10.68
C ARG A 304 -0.67 -11.42 10.27
N PRO A 305 0.16 -11.78 9.26
CA PRO A 305 0.42 -13.18 8.94
C PRO A 305 1.20 -13.88 10.07
N GLY A 306 1.24 -15.20 10.03
CA GLY A 306 2.04 -16.04 10.95
C GLY A 306 1.23 -16.80 12.00
N LEU A 307 0.11 -16.25 12.48
CA LEU A 307 -0.86 -16.97 13.34
C LEU A 307 -2.25 -16.83 12.76
N ALA A 308 -2.96 -17.95 12.60
CA ALA A 308 -4.35 -17.93 12.18
C ALA A 308 -5.22 -17.30 13.28
N ARG A 309 -6.40 -16.80 12.93
CA ARG A 309 -7.34 -16.19 13.90
C ARG A 309 -7.70 -17.16 15.03
N ARG A 310 -7.82 -18.45 14.71
CA ARG A 310 -7.99 -19.55 15.66
C ARG A 310 -6.88 -19.56 16.72
N ASP A 311 -5.62 -19.57 16.30
CA ASP A 311 -4.47 -19.62 17.20
C ASP A 311 -4.38 -18.37 18.07
N ARG A 312 -4.73 -17.21 17.50
CA ARG A 312 -4.82 -15.95 18.25
C ARG A 312 -5.91 -16.00 19.32
N SER A 313 -7.06 -16.61 19.03
CA SER A 313 -8.12 -16.83 20.03
C SER A 313 -7.63 -17.69 21.20
N ILE A 314 -6.82 -18.73 20.97
CA ILE A 314 -6.24 -19.55 22.06
C ILE A 314 -5.40 -18.67 22.99
N ALA A 315 -4.51 -17.85 22.43
CA ALA A 315 -3.66 -16.94 23.19
C ALA A 315 -4.49 -15.91 23.99
N VAL A 316 -5.52 -15.35 23.38
CA VAL A 316 -6.41 -14.36 24.01
C VAL A 316 -7.19 -14.98 25.15
N LEU A 317 -7.82 -16.15 24.96
CA LEU A 317 -8.54 -16.85 26.04
C LEU A 317 -7.63 -17.10 27.24
N THR A 318 -6.42 -17.61 26.98
CA THR A 318 -5.42 -17.86 28.04
C THR A 318 -5.04 -16.57 28.78
N ALA A 319 -4.82 -15.47 28.04
CA ALA A 319 -4.46 -14.18 28.62
C ALA A 319 -5.59 -13.57 29.47
N LEU A 320 -6.85 -13.70 29.04
CA LEU A 320 -8.01 -13.21 29.79
C LEU A 320 -8.21 -14.00 31.09
N VAL A 321 -8.03 -15.31 31.06
CA VAL A 321 -8.06 -16.15 32.27
C VAL A 321 -6.91 -15.77 33.21
N ALA A 322 -5.71 -15.56 32.69
CA ALA A 322 -4.54 -15.11 33.45
C ALA A 322 -4.75 -13.75 34.13
N GLY A 323 -5.29 -12.77 33.40
CA GLY A 323 -5.61 -11.45 33.92
C GLY A 323 -6.88 -11.39 34.78
N ARG A 324 -7.66 -12.48 34.85
CA ARG A 324 -8.97 -12.56 35.52
C ARG A 324 -10.01 -11.58 34.97
N HIS A 325 -9.93 -11.29 33.67
CA HIS A 325 -10.86 -10.43 32.93
C HIS A 325 -12.05 -11.26 32.42
N PHE A 326 -12.86 -11.77 33.35
CA PHE A 326 -13.92 -12.74 33.04
C PHE A 326 -15.13 -12.10 32.35
N GLU A 327 -15.34 -10.81 32.56
CA GLU A 327 -16.26 -9.97 31.79
C GLU A 327 -15.90 -9.93 30.30
N GLU A 328 -14.60 -9.93 30.01
CA GLU A 328 -14.06 -9.90 28.66
C GLU A 328 -14.06 -11.31 28.01
N LEU A 329 -13.86 -12.33 28.84
CA LEU A 329 -13.74 -13.73 28.42
C LEU A 329 -15.00 -14.22 27.69
N GLU A 330 -16.18 -13.81 28.13
CA GLU A 330 -17.46 -14.26 27.59
C GLU A 330 -17.57 -14.04 26.07
N PHE A 331 -17.25 -12.84 25.58
CA PHE A 331 -17.32 -12.55 24.15
C PHE A 331 -16.17 -13.18 23.37
N HIS A 332 -14.99 -13.32 23.97
CA HIS A 332 -13.88 -13.99 23.32
C HIS A 332 -14.07 -15.50 23.18
N LEU A 333 -14.90 -16.13 24.02
CA LEU A 333 -15.34 -17.52 23.83
C LEU A 333 -16.22 -17.66 22.58
N ARG A 334 -17.20 -16.76 22.38
CA ARG A 334 -18.01 -16.71 21.14
C ARG A 334 -17.14 -16.41 19.91
N ALA A 335 -16.17 -15.51 20.06
CA ALA A 335 -15.19 -15.18 19.03
C ALA A 335 -14.33 -16.39 18.64
N ALA A 336 -13.89 -17.19 19.62
CA ALA A 336 -13.09 -18.38 19.39
C ALA A 336 -13.84 -19.42 18.54
N LEU A 337 -15.12 -19.64 18.82
CA LEU A 337 -15.98 -20.51 17.99
C LEU A 337 -16.09 -19.98 16.55
N ARG A 338 -16.37 -18.68 16.36
CA ARG A 338 -16.43 -18.05 15.03
C ARG A 338 -15.10 -18.11 14.27
N ASN A 339 -13.98 -18.08 14.98
CA ASN A 339 -12.64 -18.24 14.41
C ASN A 339 -12.25 -19.71 14.15
N GLY A 340 -13.13 -20.66 14.45
CA GLY A 340 -12.97 -22.08 14.11
C GLY A 340 -12.41 -22.98 15.21
N LEU A 341 -12.40 -22.56 16.48
CA LEU A 341 -12.18 -23.49 17.59
C LEU A 341 -13.43 -24.35 17.80
N THR A 342 -13.24 -25.62 18.17
CA THR A 342 -14.35 -26.45 18.67
C THR A 342 -14.58 -26.23 20.15
N ARG A 343 -15.72 -26.73 20.67
CA ARG A 343 -16.03 -26.70 22.10
C ARG A 343 -15.02 -27.48 22.91
N GLU A 344 -14.61 -28.64 22.40
CA GLU A 344 -13.60 -29.51 23.00
C GLU A 344 -12.27 -28.77 23.10
N GLU A 345 -11.87 -28.06 22.05
CA GLU A 345 -10.62 -27.30 22.04
C GLU A 345 -10.64 -26.13 23.01
N ILE A 346 -11.77 -25.43 23.15
CA ILE A 346 -11.94 -24.40 24.19
C ILE A 346 -11.79 -25.02 25.57
N VAL A 347 -12.37 -26.19 25.83
CA VAL A 347 -12.23 -26.91 27.10
C VAL A 347 -10.76 -27.25 27.37
N GLU A 348 -10.02 -27.74 26.36
CA GLU A 348 -8.59 -28.05 26.50
C GLU A 348 -7.77 -26.79 26.86
N VAL A 349 -8.07 -25.63 26.26
CA VAL A 349 -7.41 -24.36 26.62
C VAL A 349 -7.67 -23.96 28.08
N LEU A 350 -8.89 -24.15 28.57
CA LEU A 350 -9.24 -23.84 29.96
C LEU A 350 -8.63 -24.85 30.95
N LEU A 351 -8.56 -26.13 30.60
CA LEU A 351 -7.85 -27.15 31.38
C LEU A 351 -6.37 -26.82 31.49
N GLN A 352 -5.72 -26.48 30.37
CA GLN A 352 -4.32 -26.05 30.34
C GLN A 352 -4.10 -24.82 31.23
N SER A 353 -5.03 -23.86 31.16
CA SER A 353 -5.00 -22.64 32.00
C SER A 353 -5.11 -22.97 33.49
N ALA A 354 -5.85 -24.01 33.90
CA ALA A 354 -5.97 -24.41 35.30
C ALA A 354 -4.61 -24.76 35.94
N ILE A 355 -3.69 -25.33 35.15
CA ILE A 355 -2.37 -25.76 35.62
C ILE A 355 -1.39 -24.58 35.74
N TYR A 356 -1.38 -23.69 34.75
CA TYR A 356 -0.37 -22.62 34.67
C TYR A 356 -0.84 -21.28 35.24
N VAL A 357 -2.14 -21.00 35.20
CA VAL A 357 -2.75 -19.78 35.76
C VAL A 357 -3.32 -20.04 37.16
N GLY A 358 -3.87 -21.23 37.38
CA GLY A 358 -4.38 -21.69 38.66
C GLY A 358 -5.86 -22.07 38.63
N VAL A 359 -6.17 -23.13 39.36
CA VAL A 359 -7.51 -23.75 39.43
C VAL A 359 -8.63 -22.77 39.79
N PRO A 360 -8.48 -21.82 40.74
CA PRO A 360 -9.56 -20.87 41.04
C PRO A 360 -9.96 -19.98 39.86
N ALA A 361 -8.99 -19.50 39.07
CA ALA A 361 -9.28 -18.68 37.89
C ALA A 361 -9.94 -19.52 36.78
N ALA A 362 -9.44 -20.75 36.59
CA ALA A 362 -10.05 -21.68 35.64
C ALA A 362 -11.47 -22.09 36.03
N ASN A 363 -11.78 -22.27 37.32
CA ASN A 363 -13.15 -22.55 37.77
C ASN A 363 -14.13 -21.45 37.35
N THR A 364 -13.75 -20.18 37.53
CA THR A 364 -14.56 -19.05 37.06
C THR A 364 -14.67 -19.06 35.53
N ALA A 365 -13.57 -19.32 34.82
CA ALA A 365 -13.58 -19.42 33.37
C ALA A 365 -14.49 -20.53 32.84
N PHE A 366 -14.49 -21.72 33.47
CA PHE A 366 -15.39 -22.82 33.17
C PHE A 366 -16.85 -22.48 33.44
N ALA A 367 -17.13 -21.73 34.50
CA ALA A 367 -18.49 -21.26 34.77
C ALA A 367 -19.00 -20.32 33.66
N VAL A 368 -18.15 -19.40 33.18
CA VAL A 368 -18.46 -18.53 32.04
C VAL A 368 -18.65 -19.35 30.76
N ALA A 369 -17.72 -20.27 30.46
CA ALA A 369 -17.80 -21.11 29.26
C ALA A 369 -19.06 -21.98 29.25
N LYS A 370 -19.43 -22.59 30.39
CA LYS A 370 -20.67 -23.37 30.49
C LYS A 370 -21.90 -22.58 30.08
N ARG A 371 -21.99 -21.31 30.50
CA ARG A 371 -23.09 -20.42 30.13
C ARG A 371 -23.07 -20.11 28.62
N VAL A 372 -21.94 -19.64 28.11
CA VAL A 372 -21.79 -19.23 26.70
C VAL A 372 -22.04 -20.39 25.74
N LEU A 373 -21.49 -21.56 26.03
CA LEU A 373 -21.63 -22.73 25.17
C LEU A 373 -23.08 -23.27 25.19
N ALA A 374 -23.78 -23.20 26.32
CA ALA A 374 -25.18 -23.64 26.36
C ALA A 374 -26.13 -22.73 25.54
N GLU A 375 -25.78 -21.46 25.36
CA GLU A 375 -26.56 -20.49 24.56
C GLU A 375 -26.42 -20.72 23.05
N ASP A 376 -25.26 -21.19 22.57
CA ASP A 376 -25.02 -21.50 21.16
C ASP A 376 -25.74 -22.79 20.68
N ASP A 377 -26.30 -23.58 21.60
CA ASP A 377 -27.08 -24.80 21.29
C ASP A 377 -28.58 -24.51 21.07
N ALA A 378 -29.04 -23.28 21.31
CA ALA A 378 -30.43 -22.83 21.23
C ALA A 378 -30.66 -21.93 20.01
#